data_AF-A0A1Q7BU65-F1
#
_entry.id   AF-A0A1Q7BU65-F1
#
_cell.length_a   1.000
_cell.length_b   1.000
_cell.length_c   1.000
_cell.angle_alpha   90.00
_cell.angle_beta   90.00
_cell.angle_gamma   90.00
#
_symmetry.space_group_name_H-M   'P 1'
#
loop_
_entity.id
_entity.type
_entity.pdbx_description
1 polymer ?
#
loop_
_entity_poly.entity_id
_entity_poly.type
_entity_poly.pdbx_seq_one_letter_code
_entity_poly.pdbx_strand_id
1 'polypeptide(L)' 'MRLTRLAGDCPDGNTCPAVFATGEGTVIVQGKRLDDGAMAMLRLGENEYAVEIPIDLLREAVR' A
#
# COMPACT_ATOMS: atom_id res chain seq x y z
N MET A 1 -16.45 -6.26 -4.14
CA MET A 1 -15.07 -6.71 -3.89
C MET A 1 -14.93 -7.11 -2.42
N ARG A 2 -14.29 -8.24 -2.13
CA ARG A 2 -13.98 -8.68 -0.76
C ARG A 2 -12.47 -8.60 -0.57
N LEU A 3 -12.01 -7.72 0.32
CA LEU A 3 -10.59 -7.52 0.58
C LEU A 3 -10.14 -8.45 1.70
N THR A 4 -9.06 -9.19 1.47
CA THR A 4 -8.38 -9.99 2.49
C THR A 4 -7.08 -9.31 2.85
N ARG A 5 -6.89 -8.92 4.12
CA ARG A 5 -5.63 -8.33 4.56
C ARG A 5 -4.51 -9.37 4.50
N LEU A 6 -3.42 -9.02 3.83
CA LEU A 6 -2.20 -9.82 3.75
C LEU A 6 -1.16 -9.38 4.77
N ALA A 7 -1.05 -8.07 5.00
CA ALA A 7 -0.07 -7.50 5.92
C ALA A 7 -0.53 -6.16 6.50
N GLY A 8 0.10 -5.76 7.62
CA GLY A 8 -0.11 -4.46 8.25
C GLY A 8 -1.26 -4.49 9.25
N ASP A 9 -1.11 -5.29 10.29
CA ASP A 9 -2.00 -5.28 11.44
C ASP A 9 -1.49 -4.29 12.49
N CYS A 10 -2.37 -3.43 13.00
CA CYS A 10 -1.99 -2.37 13.93
C CYS A 10 -2.72 -2.55 15.25
N PRO A 11 -2.00 -2.67 16.38
CA PRO A 11 -2.59 -3.06 17.66
C PRO A 11 -3.68 -2.12 18.20
N ASP A 12 -3.69 -0.85 17.78
CA ASP A 12 -4.39 0.22 18.53
C ASP A 12 -5.42 1.04 17.71
N GLY A 13 -5.97 0.47 16.63
CA GLY A 13 -7.05 1.13 15.87
C GLY A 13 -6.64 2.38 15.06
N ASN A 14 -5.34 2.66 14.97
CA ASN A 14 -4.79 3.68 14.06
C ASN A 14 -4.81 3.17 12.61
N THR A 15 -4.94 4.10 11.65
CA THR A 15 -4.77 3.77 10.23
C THR A 15 -3.28 3.60 9.91
N CYS A 16 -2.89 2.39 9.53
CA CYS A 16 -1.52 2.10 9.13
C CYS A 16 -1.43 1.52 7.72
N PRO A 17 -0.26 1.64 7.07
CA PRO A 17 -0.01 1.01 5.80
C PRO A 17 -0.35 -0.48 5.82
N ALA A 18 -1.01 -0.96 4.77
CA ALA A 18 -1.51 -2.31 4.69
C ALA A 18 -1.58 -2.80 3.25
N VAL A 19 -1.51 -4.11 3.07
CA VAL A 19 -1.67 -4.76 1.76
C VAL A 19 -2.87 -5.69 1.82
N PHE A 20 -3.74 -5.60 0.82
CA PHE A 20 -4.94 -6.41 0.72
C PHE A 20 -4.98 -7.18 -0.61
N ALA A 21 -5.31 -8.47 -0.57
CA ALA A 21 -5.67 -9.22 -1.77
C ALA A 21 -7.11 -8.88 -2.19
N THR A 22 -7.34 -8.74 -3.49
CA THR A 22 -8.68 -8.52 -4.07
C THR A 22 -9.46 -9.81 -4.32
N GLY A 23 -8.76 -10.96 -4.31
CA GLY A 23 -9.29 -12.26 -4.71
C GLY A 23 -9.15 -12.57 -6.21
N GLU A 24 -8.67 -11.62 -7.01
CA GLU A 24 -8.59 -11.71 -8.48
C GLU A 24 -7.13 -11.65 -8.99
N GLY A 25 -6.18 -12.12 -8.18
CA GLY A 25 -4.75 -12.08 -8.52
C GLY A 25 -4.13 -10.68 -8.49
N THR A 26 -4.81 -9.70 -7.89
CA THR A 26 -4.30 -8.34 -7.69
C THR A 26 -4.30 -7.95 -6.21
N VAL A 27 -3.57 -6.90 -5.88
CA VAL A 27 -3.48 -6.35 -4.52
C VAL A 27 -3.83 -4.87 -4.50
N ILE A 28 -4.36 -4.41 -3.36
CA ILE A 28 -4.48 -3.00 -3.02
C ILE A 28 -3.44 -2.68 -1.97
N VAL A 29 -2.69 -1.60 -2.19
CA VAL A 29 -1.68 -1.10 -1.27
C VAL A 29 -2.19 0.20 -0.65
N GLN A 30 -2.35 0.19 0.67
CA GLN A 30 -2.61 1.37 1.48
C GLN A 30 -1.29 1.88 2.05
N GLY A 31 -1.02 3.17 1.89
CA GLY A 31 0.18 3.80 2.42
C GLY A 31 0.00 5.30 2.58
N LYS A 32 1.08 5.99 2.94
CA LYS A 32 1.08 7.45 3.05
C LYS A 32 1.18 8.09 1.67
N ARG A 33 0.56 9.25 1.50
CA ARG A 33 0.79 10.09 0.31
C ARG A 33 2.26 10.53 0.29
N LEU A 34 2.87 10.52 -0.89
CA LEU A 34 4.20 11.10 -1.08
C LEU A 34 4.16 12.63 -0.92
N ASP A 35 5.28 13.21 -0.51
CA ASP A 35 5.51 14.65 -0.65
C ASP A 35 5.81 15.03 -2.11
N ASP A 36 5.77 16.33 -2.40
CA ASP A 36 5.91 16.85 -3.77
C ASP A 36 7.30 16.55 -4.36
N GLY A 37 8.33 16.45 -3.52
CA GLY A 37 9.70 16.14 -3.95
C GLY A 37 9.83 14.70 -4.43
N ALA A 38 9.35 13.75 -3.63
CA ALA A 38 9.29 12.34 -4.00
C ALA A 38 8.37 12.10 -5.20
N MET A 39 7.22 12.79 -5.25
CA MET A 39 6.29 12.69 -6.38
C MET A 39 6.91 13.15 -7.70
N ALA A 40 7.68 14.25 -7.69
CA ALA A 40 8.36 14.77 -8.88
C ALA A 40 9.43 13.83 -9.46
N MET A 41 9.90 12.86 -8.68
CA MET A 41 10.86 11.83 -9.14
C MET A 41 10.18 10.67 -9.86
N LEU A 42 8.85 10.57 -9.81
CA LEU A 42 8.07 9.52 -10.45
C LEU A 42 7.42 10.02 -11.75
N ARG A 43 7.17 9.10 -12.67
CA ARG A 43 6.38 9.36 -13.88
C ARG A 43 5.07 8.61 -13.78
N LEU A 44 4.09 9.22 -13.13
CA LEU A 44 2.74 8.64 -12.99
C LEU A 44 1.85 9.15 -14.12
N GLY A 45 1.11 8.23 -14.75
CA GLY A 45 0.03 8.55 -15.69
C GLY A 45 -1.23 9.09 -14.99
N GLU A 46 -2.23 9.47 -15.79
CA GLU A 46 -3.47 10.16 -15.34
C GLU A 46 -4.30 9.39 -14.30
N ASN A 47 -4.06 8.09 -14.10
CA ASN A 47 -4.76 7.27 -13.12
C ASN A 47 -3.82 6.38 -12.29
N GLU A 48 -2.56 6.78 -12.18
CA GLU A 48 -1.58 6.08 -11.37
C GLU A 48 -1.36 6.83 -10.05
N TYR A 49 -1.34 6.07 -8.96
CA TYR A 49 -1.14 6.61 -7.62
C TYR A 49 0.03 5.90 -6.96
N ALA A 50 0.88 6.67 -6.31
CA ALA A 50 1.98 6.14 -5.51
C ALA A 50 1.73 6.43 -4.03
N VAL A 51 2.05 5.44 -3.20
CA VAL A 51 2.01 5.55 -1.75
C VAL A 51 3.32 5.04 -1.17
N GLU A 52 3.73 5.62 -0.05
CA GLU A 52 4.85 5.13 0.73
C GLU A 52 4.39 4.10 1.77
N ILE A 53 5.09 2.97 1.81
CA ILE A 53 4.90 1.92 2.82
C ILE A 53 6.27 1.48 3.37
N PRO A 54 6.34 0.95 4.61
CA PRO A 54 7.56 0.34 5.13
C PRO A 54 7.99 -0.87 4.28
N ILE A 55 9.29 -1.04 4.05
CA ILE A 55 9.82 -2.19 3.29
C ILE A 55 9.45 -3.53 3.93
N ASP A 56 9.40 -3.58 5.27
CA ASP A 56 9.07 -4.80 6.01
C ASP A 56 7.60 -5.19 5.84
N LEU A 57 6.70 -4.23 5.61
CA LEU A 57 5.30 -4.52 5.26
C LEU A 57 5.21 -5.25 3.91
N LEU A 58 5.97 -4.78 2.90
CA LEU A 58 6.01 -5.45 1.60
C LEU A 58 6.55 -6.87 1.75
N ARG A 59 7.58 -7.07 2.58
CA ARG A 59 8.15 -8.39 2.86
C ARG A 59 7.16 -9.31 3.57
N GLU A 60 6.40 -8.79 4.53
CA GLU A 60 5.33 -9.52 5.22
C GLU A 60 4.26 -9.99 4.23
N ALA A 61 3.86 -9.13 3.28
CA ALA A 61 2.79 -9.41 2.33
C ALA A 61 3.14 -10.48 1.26
N VAL A 62 4.42 -10.74 1.00
CA VAL A 62 4.89 -11.67 -0.05
C VAL A 62 5.42 -13.00 0.50
N ARG A 63 5.28 -13.25 1.81
CA ARG A 63 5.67 -14.52 2.44
C ARG A 63 4.74 -15.68 2.08
#